data_AF-A0A090AGH8-F1
#
_entry.id   AF-A0A090AGH8-F1
#
_cell.length_a   1.000
_cell.length_b   1.000
_cell.length_c   1.000
_cell.angle_alpha   90.00
_cell.angle_beta   90.00
_cell.angle_gamma   90.00
#
_symmetry.space_group_name_H-M   'P 1'
#
loop_
_entity.id
_entity.type
_entity.pdbx_description
1 polymer ?
#
loop_
_entity_poly.entity_id
_entity_poly.type
_entity_poly.pdbx_seq_one_letter_code
_entity_poly.pdbx_strand_id
1 'polypeptide(L)'
;MNNIGIRTQDLFNLVNEQRKKNHQKVFENRAMAIIFSMAFTALTKEWIDFKKEFIGITDKQLNIIETICREKFNVELQGEIEPVALIAGHSPVYQTIKNTYQL
;
A
#
# COMPACT_ATOMS: atom_id res chain seq x y z
N MET A 1 -10.83 1.33 -15.21
CA MET A 1 -9.77 0.92 -14.26
C MET A 1 -10.32 1.17 -12.88
N ASN A 2 -10.37 0.15 -12.02
CA ASN A 2 -10.81 0.32 -10.64
C ASN A 2 -9.67 0.92 -9.83
N ASN A 3 -9.94 2.05 -9.17
CA ASN A 3 -9.01 2.66 -8.24
C ASN A 3 -9.30 2.10 -6.85
N ILE A 4 -8.32 1.41 -6.28
CA ILE A 4 -8.34 0.83 -4.94
C ILE A 4 -7.69 1.83 -3.98
N GLY A 5 -8.38 2.12 -2.87
CA GLY A 5 -7.76 2.80 -1.75
C GLY A 5 -7.15 1.79 -0.79
N ILE A 6 -5.93 2.04 -0.33
CA ILE A 6 -5.32 1.28 0.77
C ILE A 6 -4.98 2.26 1.88
N ARG A 7 -5.33 1.91 3.13
CA ARG A 7 -4.75 2.56 4.31
C ARG A 7 -3.39 1.94 4.57
N THR A 8 -2.33 2.75 4.52
CA THR A 8 -0.94 2.26 4.63
C THR A 8 -0.66 1.56 5.96
N GLN A 9 -1.27 2.05 7.04
CA GLN A 9 -1.15 1.43 8.36
C GLN A 9 -1.68 0.00 8.41
N ASP A 10 -2.78 -0.29 7.72
CA ASP A 10 -3.41 -1.62 7.72
C ASP A 10 -2.53 -2.61 6.92
N LEU A 11 -1.99 -2.18 5.78
CA LEU A 11 -0.99 -2.95 5.03
C LEU A 11 0.24 -3.28 5.89
N PHE A 12 0.76 -2.30 6.63
CA PHE A 12 1.93 -2.48 7.48
C PHE A 12 1.68 -3.43 8.66
N ASN A 13 0.49 -3.32 9.27
CA ASN A 13 0.07 -4.24 10.30
C ASN A 13 -0.01 -5.67 9.76
N LEU A 14 -0.64 -5.85 8.60
CA LEU A 14 -0.80 -7.14 7.94
C LEU A 14 0.55 -7.80 7.61
N VAL A 15 1.50 -7.03 7.05
CA VAL A 15 2.88 -7.52 6.82
C VAL A 15 3.52 -7.99 8.13
N ASN A 16 3.46 -7.18 9.18
CA ASN A 16 4.09 -7.51 10.46
C ASN A 16 3.40 -8.68 11.18
N GLU A 17 2.09 -8.84 11.05
CA GLU A 17 1.36 -9.99 11.57
C GLU A 17 1.81 -11.29 10.92
N GLN A 18 1.93 -11.32 9.60
CA GLN A 18 2.45 -12.49 8.90
C GLN A 18 3.92 -12.77 9.25
N ARG A 19 4.76 -11.73 9.40
CA ARG A 19 6.14 -11.91 9.90
C ARG A 19 6.18 -12.52 11.29
N LYS A 20 5.32 -12.09 12.20
CA LYS A 20 5.20 -12.67 13.55
C LYS A 20 4.80 -14.14 13.48
N LYS A 21 3.81 -14.50 12.66
CA LYS A 21 3.39 -15.89 12.43
C LYS A 21 4.55 -16.75 11.91
N ASN A 22 5.42 -16.16 11.08
CA ASN A 22 6.62 -16.81 10.52
C ASN A 22 7.85 -16.74 11.45
N HIS A 23 7.69 -16.34 12.72
CA HIS A 23 8.79 -16.15 13.69
C HIS A 23 9.90 -15.20 13.22
N GLN A 24 9.55 -14.20 12.41
CA GLN A 24 10.49 -13.21 11.89
C GLN A 24 10.39 -11.89 12.64
N LYS A 25 11.50 -11.13 12.68
CA LYS A 25 11.55 -9.80 13.28
C LYS A 25 10.62 -8.83 12.53
N VAL A 26 9.82 -8.06 13.27
CA VAL A 26 8.96 -7.00 12.72
C VAL A 26 9.75 -5.78 12.25
N PHE A 27 9.16 -5.00 11.35
CA PHE A 27 9.70 -3.73 10.90
C PHE A 27 8.92 -2.56 11.51
N GLU A 28 9.60 -1.43 11.70
CA GLU A 28 8.94 -0.17 12.00
C GLU A 28 8.17 0.35 10.76
N ASN A 29 7.03 1.00 10.99
CA ASN A 29 6.18 1.52 9.90
C ASN A 29 6.94 2.50 9.00
N ARG A 30 7.79 3.35 9.58
CA ARG A 30 8.61 4.31 8.82
C ARG A 30 9.60 3.59 7.90
N ALA A 31 10.22 2.50 8.36
CA ALA A 31 11.14 1.71 7.55
C ALA A 31 10.39 1.01 6.41
N MET A 32 9.22 0.43 6.69
CA MET A 32 8.37 -0.17 5.66
C MET A 32 7.95 0.84 4.60
N ALA A 33 7.49 2.03 4.99
CA ALA A 33 7.10 3.08 4.05
C ALA A 33 8.24 3.45 3.09
N ILE A 34 9.48 3.55 3.58
CA ILE A 34 10.65 3.83 2.74
C ILE A 34 10.92 2.67 1.77
N ILE A 35 10.94 1.42 2.28
CA ILE A 35 11.20 0.23 1.47
C ILE A 35 10.13 0.07 0.37
N PHE A 36 8.85 0.20 0.72
CA PHE A 36 7.74 0.17 -0.24
C PHE A 36 7.90 1.25 -1.30
N SER A 37 8.11 2.51 -0.91
CA SER A 37 8.25 3.63 -1.87
C SER A 37 9.41 3.41 -2.84
N MET A 38 10.57 2.97 -2.32
CA MET A 38 11.75 2.69 -3.14
C MET A 38 11.55 1.50 -4.08
N ALA A 39 11.06 0.37 -3.56
CA ALA A 39 10.85 -0.84 -4.35
C ALA A 39 9.76 -0.65 -5.42
N PHE A 40 8.67 0.03 -5.06
CA PHE A 40 7.61 0.38 -6.00
C PHE A 40 8.15 1.24 -7.15
N THR A 41 8.89 2.29 -6.84
CA THR A 41 9.51 3.17 -7.85
C THR A 41 10.47 2.39 -8.75
N ALA A 42 11.28 1.49 -8.17
CA ALA A 42 12.22 0.68 -8.94
C ALA A 42 11.51 -0.23 -9.96
N LEU A 43 10.40 -0.86 -9.55
CA LEU A 43 9.63 -1.83 -10.34
C LEU A 43 8.71 -1.19 -11.39
N THR A 44 8.13 -0.03 -11.07
CA THR A 44 7.08 0.59 -11.91
C THR A 44 7.55 1.81 -12.69
N LYS A 45 8.64 2.46 -12.26
CA LYS A 45 9.06 3.81 -12.68
C LYS A 45 8.04 4.91 -12.31
N GLU A 46 7.10 4.61 -11.43
CA GLU A 46 6.11 5.55 -10.87
C GLU A 46 6.38 5.79 -9.40
N TRP A 47 5.94 6.94 -8.87
CA TRP A 47 6.14 7.28 -7.47
C TRP A 47 4.83 7.23 -6.68
N ILE A 48 4.87 6.56 -5.53
CA ILE A 48 3.80 6.54 -4.52
C ILE A 48 4.41 6.82 -3.15
N ASP A 49 3.77 7.72 -2.39
CA ASP A 49 4.17 8.04 -1.02
C ASP A 49 3.48 7.13 -0.01
N PHE A 50 4.15 6.06 0.39
CA PHE A 50 3.65 5.14 1.43
C PHE A 50 3.72 5.74 2.86
N LYS A 51 4.15 6.99 3.03
CA LYS A 51 4.07 7.69 4.33
C LYS A 51 2.70 8.32 4.57
N LYS A 52 1.89 8.50 3.52
CA LYS A 52 0.52 9.02 3.63
C LYS A 52 -0.38 7.99 4.31
N GLU A 53 -1.43 8.46 4.97
CA GLU A 53 -2.42 7.58 5.59
C GLU A 53 -3.12 6.70 4.55
N PHE A 54 -3.43 7.27 3.37
CA PHE A 54 -4.09 6.58 2.27
C PHE A 54 -3.31 6.71 0.96
N ILE A 55 -3.31 5.64 0.16
CA ILE A 55 -2.80 5.62 -1.21
C ILE A 55 -3.88 5.11 -2.16
N GLY A 56 -3.94 5.71 -3.35
CA GLY A 56 -4.77 5.24 -4.45
C GLY A 56 -3.91 4.43 -5.42
N ILE A 57 -4.35 3.23 -5.76
CA ILE A 57 -3.65 2.32 -6.67
C ILE A 57 -4.61 1.66 -7.65
N THR A 58 -4.08 1.12 -8.74
CA THR A 58 -4.80 0.25 -9.67
C THR A 58 -4.61 -1.23 -9.31
N ASP A 59 -5.43 -2.11 -9.86
CA ASP A 59 -5.27 -3.57 -9.72
C ASP A 59 -3.86 -4.04 -10.13
N LYS A 60 -3.29 -3.45 -11.18
CA LYS A 60 -1.91 -3.77 -11.61
C LYS A 60 -0.88 -3.39 -10.55
N GLN A 61 -1.07 -2.24 -9.90
CA GLN A 61 -0.18 -1.76 -8.84
C GLN A 61 -0.38 -2.55 -7.53
N LEU A 62 -1.57 -3.12 -7.28
CA LEU A 62 -1.79 -4.05 -6.17
C LEU A 62 -0.87 -5.28 -6.29
N ASN A 63 -0.78 -5.88 -7.49
CA ASN A 63 0.14 -7.00 -7.75
C ASN A 63 1.61 -6.63 -7.50
N ILE A 64 1.99 -5.37 -7.73
CA ILE A 64 3.33 -4.86 -7.41
C ILE A 64 3.53 -4.80 -5.89
N ILE A 65 2.55 -4.31 -5.14
CA ILE A 65 2.61 -4.29 -3.67
C ILE A 65 2.76 -5.70 -3.11
N GLU A 66 1.97 -6.66 -3.60
CA GLU A 66 2.10 -8.07 -3.20
C GLU A 66 3.49 -8.64 -3.52
N THR A 67 4.04 -8.28 -4.68
CA THR A 67 5.42 -8.66 -5.06
C THR A 67 6.45 -8.07 -4.09
N ILE A 68 6.31 -6.81 -3.69
CA ILE A 68 7.19 -6.19 -2.69
C ILE A 68 7.08 -6.89 -1.34
N CYS A 69 5.86 -7.26 -0.90
CA CYS A 69 5.63 -8.01 0.33
C CYS A 69 6.43 -9.32 0.34
N ARG A 70 6.38 -10.06 -0.76
CA ARG A 70 7.11 -11.33 -0.92
C ARG A 70 8.62 -11.12 -0.97
N GLU A 71 9.10 -10.21 -1.82
CA GLU A 71 10.53 -10.07 -2.08
C GLU A 71 11.31 -9.32 -0.99
N LYS A 72 10.70 -8.31 -0.36
CA LYS A 72 11.38 -7.44 0.60
C LYS A 72 11.05 -7.78 2.04
N PHE A 73 9.88 -8.34 2.27
CA PHE A 73 9.40 -8.66 3.61
C PHE A 73 9.17 -10.16 3.82
N ASN A 74 9.41 -11.01 2.83
CA ASN A 74 9.23 -12.47 2.93
C ASN A 74 7.84 -12.85 3.49
N VAL A 75 6.81 -12.18 2.99
CA VAL A 75 5.40 -12.36 3.35
C VAL A 75 4.56 -12.52 2.09
N GLU A 76 3.63 -13.47 2.10
CA GLU A 76 2.59 -13.59 1.08
C GLU A 76 1.27 -13.05 1.63
N LEU A 77 0.65 -12.10 0.91
CA LEU A 77 -0.60 -11.42 1.31
C LEU A 77 -1.75 -11.65 0.30
N GLN A 78 -1.69 -12.72 -0.49
CA GLN A 78 -2.62 -12.92 -1.61
C GLN A 78 -4.07 -12.85 -1.15
N GLY A 79 -4.81 -11.84 -1.64
CA GLY A 79 -6.22 -11.64 -1.30
C GLY A 79 -6.49 -11.17 0.13
N GLU A 80 -5.44 -10.86 0.92
CA GLU A 80 -5.56 -10.34 2.29
C GLU A 80 -5.57 -8.81 2.35
N ILE A 81 -5.15 -8.13 1.27
CA ILE A 81 -5.18 -6.67 1.19
C ILE A 81 -6.61 -6.24 0.89
N GLU A 82 -7.36 -5.90 1.93
CA GLU A 82 -8.71 -5.40 1.77
C GLU A 82 -8.69 -3.98 1.18
N PRO A 83 -9.34 -3.75 0.03
CA PRO A 83 -9.50 -2.40 -0.50
C PRO A 83 -10.37 -1.61 0.48
N VAL A 84 -9.85 -0.50 0.97
CA VAL A 84 -10.70 0.50 1.60
C VAL A 84 -11.59 1.02 0.49
N ALA A 85 -12.91 0.87 0.66
CA ALA A 85 -13.87 1.52 -0.21
C ALA A 85 -13.55 3.02 -0.19
N LEU A 86 -12.87 3.51 -1.24
CA LEU A 86 -12.89 4.92 -1.57
C LEU A 86 -14.35 5.17 -1.89
N ILE A 87 -15.10 5.70 -0.92
CA ILE A 87 -16.46 6.15 -1.15
C ILE A 87 -16.35 7.22 -2.23
N ALA A 88 -16.52 6.79 -3.48
CA ALA A 88 -16.55 7.64 -4.64
C ALA A 88 -17.75 8.58 -4.43
N GLY A 89 -17.45 9.83 -4.12
CA GLY A 89 -18.44 10.91 -4.09
C GLY A 89 -18.50 11.74 -2.80
N HIS A 90 -18.23 11.17 -1.62
CA HIS A 90 -18.52 11.88 -0.36
C HIS A 90 -17.38 11.90 0.67
N SER A 91 -16.25 11.25 0.42
CA SER A 91 -15.10 11.37 1.32
C SER A 91 -14.39 12.72 1.08
N PRO A 92 -14.24 13.59 2.11
CA PRO A 92 -13.47 14.82 2.00
C PRO A 92 -12.05 14.56 1.48
N VAL A 93 -11.48 13.41 1.84
CA VAL A 93 -10.14 12.97 1.41
C VAL A 93 -10.07 12.74 -0.10
N TYR A 94 -11.12 12.18 -0.72
CA TYR A 94 -11.17 12.01 -2.18
C TYR A 94 -11.34 13.35 -2.89
N GLN A 95 -12.14 14.28 -2.35
CA GLN A 95 -12.22 15.63 -2.90
C GLN A 95 -10.88 16.38 -2.78
N THR A 96 -10.15 16.20 -1.66
CA THR A 96 -8.81 16.75 -1.52
C THR A 96 -7.86 16.15 -2.55
N ILE A 97 -7.83 14.83 -2.72
CA ILE A 97 -6.97 14.18 -3.73
C ILE A 97 -7.35 14.62 -5.14
N LYS A 98 -8.64 14.67 -5.49
CA LYS A 98 -9.11 15.14 -6.80
C LYS A 98 -8.71 16.59 -7.07
N ASN A 99 -8.89 17.48 -6.10
CA ASN A 99 -8.57 18.91 -6.26
C ASN A 99 -7.06 19.17 -6.24
N THR A 100 -6.28 18.41 -5.48
CA THR A 100 -4.82 18.53 -5.42
C THR A 100 -4.14 17.95 -6.66
N TYR A 101 -4.71 16.92 -7.29
CA TYR A 101 -4.08 16.20 -8.40
C TYR A 101 -4.83 16.33 -9.75
N GLN A 102 -5.89 17.14 -9.84
CA GLN A 102 -6.70 17.40 -11.05
C GLN A 102 -7.16 16.12 -11.79
N LEU A 103 -7.66 15.13 -11.05
CA LEU A 103 -8.31 13.93 -11.60
C LEU A 103 -9.78 14.15 -11.96
#